data_AF-A0A968T1Q5-F1
#
_entry.id   AF-A0A968T1Q5-F1
#
_cell.length_a   1.000
_cell.length_b   1.000
_cell.length_c   1.000
_cell.angle_alpha   90.00
_cell.angle_beta   90.00
_cell.angle_gamma   90.00
#
_symmetry.space_group_name_H-M   'P 1'
#
loop_
_entity.id
_entity.type
_entity.pdbx_description
1 polymer ?
#
loop_
_entity_poly.entity_id
_entity_poly.type
_entity_poly.pdbx_seq_one_letter_code
_entity_poly.pdbx_strand_id
1 'polypeptide(L)'
;MQDIVGDAEGRRFWSRLGGAFRYWTPPIGRSGIRPFLWPRALVISRQRLDLDLGSYDFVQAEPVVGADIPLTSWLDMSLGMGLQYRRLLQTDEGPEAARLQRTDPVSDLRAALLAQFRLRAGGQLRVDRLNQINLEARIYTLFARQDLADLRGSYERTFSFGFDDLEIGVSGQALLGDVTFTDEVRVSDHLRGLYGDELFTDAIGSVRLEYRYSLIRELLKISAFHDAAGFRGIDRLSLTESFRIGNAFGVGLHSLAFDAFRLSIYGVLGFISDEGPDAGFAFSLRQLF
;
A
#
# COMPACT_ATOMS: atom_id res chain seq x y z
N MET A 1 -1.76 13.07 -4.06
CA MET A 1 -1.75 14.38 -3.41
C MET A 1 -2.80 14.31 -2.32
N GLN A 2 -2.38 14.42 -1.06
CA GLN A 2 -3.28 14.50 0.09
C GLN A 2 -3.16 15.92 0.64
N ASP A 3 -4.29 16.52 1.00
CA ASP A 3 -4.36 17.83 1.65
C ASP A 3 -5.01 17.55 3.02
N ILE A 4 -4.28 17.81 4.10
CA ILE A 4 -4.79 17.64 5.47
C ILE A 4 -5.35 18.99 5.88
N VAL A 5 -6.67 19.06 6.05
CA VAL A 5 -7.36 20.28 6.49
C VAL A 5 -7.55 20.14 8.00
N GLY A 6 -6.64 20.69 8.80
CA GLY A 6 -6.67 20.44 10.25
C GLY A 6 -5.93 21.48 11.09
N ASP A 7 -4.61 21.49 11.08
CA ASP A 7 -3.83 22.46 11.86
C ASP A 7 -2.37 22.49 11.38
N ALA A 8 -1.76 23.68 11.43
CA ALA A 8 -0.36 24.01 11.07
C ALA A 8 0.04 23.94 9.57
N GLU A 9 0.35 25.11 9.01
CA GLU A 9 1.03 25.35 7.72
C GLU A 9 0.74 24.34 6.60
N GLY A 10 -0.28 24.61 5.77
CA GLY A 10 -0.64 23.83 4.59
C GLY A 10 0.50 23.66 3.57
N ARG A 11 1.41 22.74 3.85
CA ARG A 11 2.51 22.35 2.96
C ARG A 11 1.99 21.22 2.08
N ARG A 12 1.79 21.55 0.81
CA ARG A 12 1.50 20.57 -0.24
C ARG A 12 2.78 19.84 -0.60
N PHE A 13 2.87 18.55 -0.31
CA PHE A 13 4.01 17.73 -0.73
C PHE A 13 3.56 16.52 -1.55
N TRP A 14 4.50 15.99 -2.33
CA TRP A 14 4.29 14.82 -3.16
C TRP A 14 4.46 13.56 -2.31
N SER A 15 3.38 13.07 -1.69
CA SER A 15 3.45 11.95 -0.75
C SER A 15 4.18 10.70 -1.28
N ARG A 16 4.03 10.41 -2.59
CA ARG A 16 4.61 9.22 -3.23
C ARG A 16 4.55 9.33 -4.76
N LEU A 17 5.66 9.03 -5.43
CA LEU A 17 5.73 8.79 -6.86
C LEU A 17 6.49 7.49 -7.11
N GLY A 18 5.87 6.53 -7.78
CA GLY A 18 6.53 5.26 -8.07
C GLY A 18 6.09 4.66 -9.38
N GLY A 19 6.96 3.82 -9.93
CA GLY A 19 6.72 3.08 -11.16
C GLY A 19 7.25 1.66 -11.01
N ALA A 20 6.53 0.73 -11.63
CA ALA A 20 6.97 -0.64 -11.76
C ALA A 20 6.75 -1.07 -13.21
N PHE A 21 7.78 -1.65 -13.83
CA PHE A 21 7.70 -2.18 -15.18
C PHE A 21 8.00 -3.67 -15.11
N ARG A 22 7.09 -4.52 -15.57
CA ARG A 22 7.28 -5.97 -15.58
C ARG A 22 7.33 -6.44 -17.01
N TYR A 23 8.49 -6.96 -17.41
CA TYR A 23 8.72 -7.55 -18.72
C TYR A 23 8.76 -9.07 -18.57
N TRP A 24 7.98 -9.77 -19.39
CA TRP A 24 7.97 -11.22 -19.45
C TRP A 24 8.60 -11.70 -20.75
N THR A 25 9.43 -12.74 -20.67
CA THR A 25 9.87 -13.46 -21.88
C THR A 25 8.76 -14.40 -22.37
N PRO A 26 8.84 -14.88 -23.62
CA PRO A 26 8.02 -16.01 -24.05
C PRO A 26 8.12 -17.20 -23.09
N PRO A 27 7.07 -18.03 -22.97
CA PRO A 27 7.11 -19.21 -22.12
C PRO A 27 8.18 -20.18 -22.58
N ILE A 28 8.94 -20.73 -21.64
CA ILE A 28 9.98 -21.72 -21.91
C ILE A 28 9.36 -23.11 -21.87
N GLY A 29 9.33 -23.78 -23.03
CA GLY A 29 8.86 -25.16 -23.15
C GLY A 29 7.35 -25.32 -22.89
N ARG A 30 6.94 -26.56 -22.59
CA ARG A 30 5.53 -26.92 -22.35
C ARG A 30 5.04 -26.59 -20.95
N SER A 31 5.95 -26.31 -20.01
CA SER A 31 5.62 -26.00 -18.60
C SER A 31 4.99 -24.62 -18.43
N GLY A 32 5.03 -23.76 -19.45
CA GLY A 32 4.46 -22.41 -19.38
C GLY A 32 5.22 -21.46 -18.47
N ILE A 33 6.41 -21.83 -17.98
CA ILE A 33 7.25 -20.99 -17.11
C ILE A 33 7.69 -19.75 -17.89
N ARG A 34 7.52 -18.58 -17.28
CA ARG A 34 7.86 -17.28 -17.89
C ARG A 34 8.86 -16.53 -17.03
N PRO A 35 10.14 -16.50 -17.42
CA PRO A 35 11.08 -15.55 -16.85
C PRO A 35 10.56 -14.12 -16.94
N PHE A 36 10.86 -13.32 -15.92
CA PHE A 36 10.52 -11.91 -15.89
C PHE A 36 11.65 -11.05 -15.38
N LEU A 37 11.64 -9.79 -15.81
CA LEU A 37 12.40 -8.68 -15.26
C LEU A 37 11.41 -7.65 -14.72
N TRP A 38 11.54 -7.28 -13.45
CA TRP A 38 10.60 -6.41 -12.74
C TRP A 38 11.32 -5.28 -11.98
N PRO A 39 11.84 -4.27 -12.69
CA PRO A 39 12.34 -3.05 -12.06
C PRO A 39 11.20 -2.27 -11.41
N ARG A 40 11.45 -1.86 -10.16
CA ARG A 40 10.61 -0.93 -9.41
C ARG A 40 11.44 0.27 -8.98
N ALA A 41 10.86 1.46 -9.09
CA ALA A 41 11.44 2.68 -8.57
C ALA A 41 10.38 3.44 -7.78
N LEU A 42 10.80 4.03 -6.67
CA LEU A 42 9.91 4.72 -5.76
C LEU A 42 10.64 5.94 -5.18
N VAL A 43 10.01 7.09 -5.29
CA VAL A 43 10.40 8.34 -4.63
C VAL A 43 9.28 8.67 -3.66
N ILE A 44 9.63 8.89 -2.41
CA ILE A 44 8.69 9.24 -1.36
C ILE A 44 9.15 10.55 -0.73
N SER A 45 8.23 11.47 -0.56
CA SER A 45 8.39 12.66 0.27
C SER A 45 7.27 12.62 1.31
N ARG A 46 7.61 12.57 2.59
CA ARG A 46 6.64 12.35 3.67
C ARG A 46 6.99 13.16 4.89
N GLN A 47 6.03 13.26 5.80
CA GLN A 47 6.23 13.78 7.16
C GLN A 47 6.17 12.60 8.14
N ARG A 48 6.81 12.75 9.30
CA ARG A 48 6.69 11.80 10.42
C ARG A 48 6.50 12.60 11.69
N LEU A 49 5.26 13.00 11.97
CA LEU A 49 4.96 13.76 13.19
C LEU A 49 5.28 12.93 14.44
N ASP A 50 5.10 11.60 14.38
CA ASP A 50 5.48 10.67 15.45
C ASP A 50 6.98 10.66 15.75
N LEU A 51 7.81 11.07 14.77
CA LEU A 51 9.26 11.16 14.91
C LEU A 51 9.80 12.59 14.93
N ASP A 52 8.91 13.59 15.01
CA ASP A 52 9.26 15.01 14.88
C ASP A 52 10.08 15.31 13.60
N LEU A 53 9.76 14.63 12.49
CA LEU A 53 10.34 14.92 11.18
C LEU A 53 9.35 15.75 10.36
N GLY A 54 9.71 17.02 10.14
CA GLY A 54 8.93 17.95 9.35
C GLY A 54 8.85 17.55 7.88
N SER A 55 9.89 16.89 7.36
CA SER A 55 9.83 16.15 6.08
C SER A 55 11.00 15.18 5.95
N TYR A 56 10.84 14.13 5.15
CA TYR A 56 11.93 13.32 4.67
C TYR A 56 11.68 12.84 3.24
N ASP A 57 12.74 12.86 2.44
CA ASP A 57 12.74 12.42 1.06
C ASP A 57 13.59 11.16 0.93
N PHE A 58 13.03 10.10 0.35
CA PHE A 58 13.81 8.91 0.05
C PHE A 58 13.54 8.38 -1.35
N VAL A 59 14.57 7.77 -1.91
CA VAL A 59 14.50 7.03 -3.17
C VAL A 59 14.79 5.55 -2.93
N GLN A 60 14.05 4.70 -3.61
CA GLN A 60 14.24 3.27 -3.64
C GLN A 60 14.23 2.78 -5.09
N ALA A 61 15.20 1.93 -5.43
CA ALA A 61 15.26 1.21 -6.69
C ALA A 61 15.41 -0.28 -6.42
N GLU A 62 14.60 -1.10 -7.05
CA GLU A 62 14.55 -2.54 -6.80
C GLU A 62 14.39 -3.31 -8.12
N PRO A 63 15.50 -3.62 -8.82
CA PRO A 63 15.49 -4.56 -9.93
C PRO A 63 15.37 -5.99 -9.41
N VAL A 64 14.32 -6.71 -9.86
CA VAL A 64 14.11 -8.13 -9.58
C VAL A 64 14.10 -8.92 -10.88
N VAL A 65 14.80 -10.06 -10.90
CA VAL A 65 14.69 -11.08 -11.94
C VAL A 65 14.09 -12.33 -11.35
N GLY A 66 13.25 -13.02 -12.12
CA GLY A 66 12.54 -14.18 -11.59
C GLY A 66 11.83 -14.99 -12.65
N ALA A 67 10.96 -15.89 -12.21
CA ALA A 67 10.13 -16.70 -13.06
C ALA A 67 8.71 -16.81 -12.50
N ASP A 68 7.74 -16.71 -13.40
CA ASP A 68 6.35 -17.06 -13.15
C ASP A 68 6.11 -18.52 -13.53
N ILE A 69 5.58 -19.28 -12.58
CA ILE A 69 5.34 -20.70 -12.64
C ILE A 69 3.82 -20.90 -12.50
N PRO A 70 3.11 -21.18 -13.61
CA PRO A 70 1.68 -21.50 -13.55
C PRO A 70 1.54 -22.89 -12.90
N LEU A 71 1.12 -22.94 -11.64
CA LEU A 71 0.91 -24.20 -10.94
C LEU A 71 -0.39 -24.87 -11.39
N THR A 72 -1.43 -24.06 -11.62
CA THR A 72 -2.72 -24.46 -12.18
C THR A 72 -3.30 -23.31 -13.02
N SER A 73 -4.49 -23.49 -13.61
CA SER A 73 -5.20 -22.41 -14.32
C SER A 73 -5.69 -21.25 -13.43
N TRP A 74 -5.68 -21.44 -12.10
CA TRP A 74 -6.19 -20.50 -11.11
C TRP A 74 -5.14 -20.12 -10.06
N LEU A 75 -3.93 -20.66 -10.14
CA LEU A 75 -2.83 -20.41 -9.21
C LEU A 75 -1.52 -20.17 -9.98
N ASP A 76 -1.00 -18.96 -9.83
CA ASP A 76 0.31 -18.56 -10.32
C ASP A 76 1.26 -18.38 -9.13
N MET A 77 2.49 -18.87 -9.26
CA MET A 77 3.58 -18.62 -8.31
C MET A 77 4.69 -17.83 -9.01
N SER A 78 5.17 -16.74 -8.41
CA SER A 78 6.36 -16.03 -8.86
C SER A 78 7.48 -16.20 -7.85
N LEU A 79 8.67 -16.56 -8.32
CA LEU A 79 9.89 -16.56 -7.53
C LEU A 79 10.89 -15.60 -8.17
N GLY A 80 11.55 -14.77 -7.37
CA GLY A 80 12.52 -13.82 -7.87
C GLY A 80 13.62 -13.51 -6.86
N MET A 81 14.72 -12.99 -7.38
CA MET A 81 15.82 -12.42 -6.62
C MET A 81 16.24 -11.10 -7.25
N GLY A 82 16.78 -10.21 -6.43
CA GLY A 82 17.11 -8.87 -6.88
C GLY A 82 18.01 -8.14 -5.88
N LEU A 83 18.18 -6.85 -6.14
CA LEU A 83 18.84 -5.94 -5.25
C LEU A 83 17.86 -4.82 -4.92
N GLN A 84 17.92 -4.31 -3.70
CA GLN A 84 17.20 -3.13 -3.30
C GLN A 84 18.22 -2.06 -2.89
N TYR A 85 18.26 -0.98 -3.65
CA TYR A 85 19.01 0.22 -3.30
C TYR A 85 18.06 1.24 -2.69
N ARG A 86 18.44 1.80 -1.55
CA ARG A 86 17.70 2.85 -0.86
C ARG A 86 18.62 3.97 -0.45
N ARG A 87 18.11 5.20 -0.51
CA ARG A 87 18.84 6.37 -0.05
C ARG A 87 17.88 7.41 0.51
N LEU A 88 18.17 7.84 1.72
CA LEU A 88 17.59 9.04 2.32
C LEU A 88 18.28 10.25 1.69
N LEU A 89 17.51 11.10 1.01
CA LEU A 89 18.01 12.23 0.24
C LEU A 89 18.11 13.47 1.12
N GLN A 90 17.05 13.75 1.87
CA GLN A 90 16.93 14.92 2.72
C GLN A 90 16.04 14.57 3.92
N THR A 91 16.36 15.14 5.08
CA THR A 91 15.54 15.08 6.28
C THR A 91 15.49 16.48 6.87
N ASP A 92 14.28 16.96 7.16
CA ASP A 92 14.03 18.19 7.91
C ASP A 92 13.53 17.78 9.30
N GLU A 93 14.29 18.18 10.32
CA GLU A 93 14.18 17.66 11.68
C GLU A 93 13.65 18.76 12.60
N GLY A 94 12.67 18.41 13.42
CA GLY A 94 12.20 19.28 14.49
C GLY A 94 13.13 19.29 15.71
N PRO A 95 12.84 20.15 16.70
CA PRO A 95 13.66 20.33 17.90
C PRO A 95 13.77 19.08 18.79
N GLU A 96 12.75 18.22 18.76
CA GLU A 96 12.67 16.99 19.57
C GLU A 96 13.20 15.76 18.83
N ALA A 97 13.38 15.85 17.50
CA ALA A 97 13.86 14.76 16.64
C ALA A 97 15.21 14.15 17.08
N ALA A 98 16.07 14.91 17.77
CA ALA A 98 17.35 14.43 18.29
C ALA A 98 17.23 13.47 19.48
N ARG A 99 16.07 13.45 20.17
CA ARG A 99 15.80 12.54 21.30
C ARG A 99 15.27 11.19 20.85
N LEU A 100 14.76 11.11 19.64
CA LEU A 100 14.18 9.91 19.06
C LEU A 100 15.29 9.12 18.36
N GLN A 101 15.53 7.90 18.83
CA GLN A 101 16.64 7.09 18.36
C GLN A 101 16.40 6.67 16.90
N ARG A 102 17.15 7.27 15.96
CA ARG A 102 17.11 6.86 14.55
C ARG A 102 18.06 5.69 14.33
N THR A 103 17.51 4.55 13.97
CA THR A 103 18.24 3.46 13.35
C THR A 103 18.29 3.70 11.83
N ASP A 104 19.23 4.52 11.37
CA ASP A 104 19.51 4.71 9.93
C ASP A 104 20.81 4.03 9.52
N PRO A 105 20.81 3.48 8.30
CA PRO A 105 21.81 3.87 7.33
C PRO A 105 21.21 4.85 6.29
N VAL A 106 21.87 5.99 6.11
CA VAL A 106 21.56 7.06 5.12
C VAL A 106 21.47 6.52 3.67
N SER A 107 22.15 5.41 3.40
CA SER A 107 22.06 4.66 2.14
C SER A 107 22.27 3.18 2.42
N ASP A 108 21.48 2.34 1.76
CA ASP A 108 21.49 0.91 1.98
C ASP A 108 21.40 0.15 0.65
N LEU A 109 22.08 -0.99 0.57
CA LEU A 109 22.00 -1.95 -0.52
C LEU A 109 21.74 -3.34 0.05
N ARG A 110 20.54 -3.86 -0.20
CA ARG A 110 20.08 -5.16 0.31
C ARG A 110 19.94 -6.15 -0.83
N ALA A 111 20.28 -7.41 -0.60
CA ALA A 111 19.82 -8.49 -1.47
C ALA A 111 18.32 -8.70 -1.20
N ALA A 112 17.53 -8.89 -2.25
CA ALA A 112 16.08 -9.09 -2.16
C ALA A 112 15.71 -10.47 -2.69
N LEU A 113 14.93 -11.22 -1.92
CA LEU A 113 14.25 -12.44 -2.36
C LEU A 113 12.75 -12.18 -2.39
N LEU A 114 12.09 -12.69 -3.42
CA LEU A 114 10.66 -12.52 -3.65
C LEU A 114 10.00 -13.88 -3.84
N ALA A 115 8.93 -14.11 -3.09
CA ALA A 115 7.95 -15.15 -3.37
C ALA A 115 6.56 -14.53 -3.44
N GLN A 116 5.81 -14.80 -4.51
CA GLN A 116 4.45 -14.31 -4.69
C GLN A 116 3.54 -15.47 -5.10
N PHE A 117 2.36 -15.54 -4.51
CA PHE A 117 1.30 -16.44 -4.89
C PHE A 117 0.07 -15.62 -5.29
N ARG A 118 -0.42 -15.85 -6.51
CA ARG A 118 -1.63 -15.20 -7.02
C ARG A 118 -2.66 -16.26 -7.34
N LEU A 119 -3.75 -16.24 -6.60
CA LEU A 119 -4.90 -17.09 -6.83
C LEU A 119 -5.97 -16.26 -7.53
N ARG A 120 -6.45 -16.72 -8.69
CA ARG A 120 -7.51 -16.08 -9.46
C ARG A 120 -8.68 -17.04 -9.59
N ALA A 121 -9.80 -16.69 -8.98
CA ALA A 121 -11.03 -17.48 -9.08
C ALA A 121 -12.08 -16.72 -9.91
N GLY A 122 -12.52 -17.37 -11.00
CA GLY A 122 -13.52 -16.86 -11.93
C GLY A 122 -12.95 -16.51 -13.30
N GLY A 123 -13.69 -16.82 -14.37
CA GLY A 123 -13.29 -16.56 -15.76
C GLY A 123 -13.71 -15.19 -16.30
N GLN A 124 -13.77 -14.17 -15.44
CA GLN A 124 -14.25 -12.85 -15.87
C GLN A 124 -13.15 -12.08 -16.61
N LEU A 125 -13.52 -11.43 -17.73
CA LEU A 125 -12.60 -10.64 -18.57
C LEU A 125 -12.19 -9.31 -17.94
N ARG A 126 -13.00 -8.75 -17.03
CA ARG A 126 -12.73 -7.48 -16.36
C ARG A 126 -11.86 -7.69 -15.11
N VAL A 127 -10.72 -6.99 -15.05
CA VAL A 127 -9.74 -7.12 -13.95
C VAL A 127 -10.32 -6.66 -12.61
N ASP A 128 -11.30 -5.74 -12.61
CA ASP A 128 -11.93 -5.19 -11.41
C ASP A 128 -13.02 -6.08 -10.78
N ARG A 129 -13.35 -7.22 -11.39
CA ARG A 129 -14.36 -8.16 -10.88
C ARG A 129 -13.81 -9.55 -10.58
N LEU A 130 -12.50 -9.74 -10.69
CA LEU A 130 -11.86 -11.00 -10.37
C LEU A 130 -11.82 -11.22 -8.86
N ASN A 131 -12.18 -12.42 -8.42
CA ASN A 131 -11.85 -12.84 -7.07
C ASN A 131 -10.36 -13.16 -7.05
N GLN A 132 -9.58 -12.31 -6.40
CA GLN A 132 -8.13 -12.46 -6.37
C GLN A 132 -7.64 -12.54 -4.94
N ILE A 133 -6.84 -13.55 -4.64
CA ILE A 133 -5.98 -13.58 -3.45
C ILE A 133 -4.55 -13.38 -3.92
N ASN A 134 -3.83 -12.47 -3.28
CA ASN A 134 -2.42 -12.23 -3.54
C ASN A 134 -1.67 -12.27 -2.21
N LEU A 135 -0.72 -13.20 -2.12
CA LEU A 135 0.21 -13.33 -1.01
C LEU A 135 1.60 -13.02 -1.55
N GLU A 136 2.32 -12.13 -0.90
CA GLU A 136 3.66 -11.72 -1.29
C GLU A 136 4.55 -11.74 -0.06
N ALA A 137 5.72 -12.37 -0.18
CA ALA A 137 6.75 -12.38 0.84
C ALA A 137 8.02 -11.86 0.20
N ARG A 138 8.62 -10.86 0.84
CA ARG A 138 9.93 -10.32 0.48
C ARG A 138 10.87 -10.45 1.64
N ILE A 139 12.08 -10.91 1.37
CA ILE A 139 13.14 -11.00 2.36
C ILE A 139 14.27 -10.13 1.86
N TYR A 140 14.65 -9.16 2.66
CA TYR A 140 15.78 -8.28 2.43
C TYR A 140 16.87 -8.65 3.40
N THR A 141 18.04 -8.98 2.88
CA THR A 141 19.21 -9.31 3.70
C THR A 141 20.38 -8.43 3.27
N LEU A 142 21.02 -7.81 4.26
CA LEU A 142 22.34 -7.21 4.09
C LEU A 142 23.38 -8.30 4.20
N PHE A 143 24.38 -8.30 3.32
CA PHE A 143 25.54 -9.21 3.39
C PHE A 143 26.33 -9.17 4.73
N ALA A 144 25.92 -8.36 5.72
CA ALA A 144 26.62 -8.21 6.99
C ALA A 144 25.81 -7.83 8.25
N ARG A 145 24.49 -7.48 8.25
CA ARG A 145 23.88 -7.04 9.55
C ARG A 145 22.36 -6.93 9.74
N GLN A 146 21.54 -6.70 8.72
CA GLN A 146 20.09 -6.52 8.94
C GLN A 146 19.30 -7.42 8.00
N ASP A 147 18.36 -8.15 8.60
CA ASP A 147 17.37 -8.96 7.91
C ASP A 147 16.00 -8.34 8.15
N LEU A 148 15.28 -8.06 7.07
CA LEU A 148 13.92 -7.55 7.07
C LEU A 148 13.04 -8.47 6.22
N ALA A 149 11.94 -8.93 6.77
CA ALA A 149 10.91 -9.62 6.01
C ALA A 149 9.66 -8.75 5.90
N ASP A 150 9.16 -8.56 4.67
CA ASP A 150 7.93 -7.85 4.35
C ASP A 150 6.91 -8.86 3.79
N LEU A 151 5.88 -9.12 4.58
CA LEU A 151 4.81 -10.06 4.28
C LEU A 151 3.54 -9.28 3.98
N ARG A 152 2.93 -9.55 2.82
CA ARG A 152 1.71 -8.89 2.36
C ARG A 152 0.67 -9.91 1.94
N GLY A 153 -0.55 -9.70 2.37
CA GLY A 153 -1.71 -10.48 1.96
C GLY A 153 -2.83 -9.56 1.49
N SER A 154 -3.51 -9.94 0.43
CA SER A 154 -4.72 -9.23 0.00
C SER A 154 -5.72 -10.19 -0.63
N TYR A 155 -6.99 -9.87 -0.43
CA TYR A 155 -8.14 -10.52 -1.03
C TYR A 155 -9.11 -9.44 -1.49
N GLU A 156 -9.50 -9.49 -2.76
CA GLU A 156 -10.53 -8.60 -3.33
C GLU A 156 -11.64 -9.44 -3.95
N ARG A 157 -12.89 -9.02 -3.73
CA ARG A 157 -14.09 -9.61 -4.34
C ARG A 157 -15.14 -8.54 -4.64
N THR A 158 -15.67 -8.60 -5.85
CA THR A 158 -16.75 -7.71 -6.31
C THR A 158 -18.00 -8.54 -6.62
N PHE A 159 -19.12 -8.21 -6.00
CA PHE A 159 -20.43 -8.78 -6.31
C PHE A 159 -21.23 -7.75 -7.12
N SER A 160 -21.57 -8.08 -8.37
CA SER A 160 -22.36 -7.19 -9.22
C SER A 160 -23.84 -7.57 -9.19
N PHE A 161 -24.70 -6.57 -8.98
CA PHE A 161 -26.16 -6.69 -8.97
C PHE A 161 -26.74 -5.73 -10.02
N GLY A 162 -26.90 -6.19 -11.26
CA GLY A 162 -27.26 -5.30 -12.37
C GLY A 162 -26.12 -4.32 -12.68
N PHE A 163 -26.33 -3.02 -12.45
CA PHE A 163 -25.30 -1.99 -12.61
C PHE A 163 -24.62 -1.60 -11.29
N ASP A 164 -25.12 -2.11 -10.16
CA ASP A 164 -24.58 -1.86 -8.83
C ASP A 164 -23.49 -2.87 -8.51
N ASP A 165 -22.54 -2.48 -7.66
CA ASP A 165 -21.44 -3.34 -7.24
C ASP A 165 -21.26 -3.27 -5.71
N LEU A 166 -21.05 -4.41 -5.07
CA LEU A 166 -20.56 -4.50 -3.69
C LEU A 166 -19.13 -5.03 -3.72
N GLU A 167 -18.19 -4.21 -3.28
CA GLU A 167 -16.78 -4.57 -3.15
C GLU A 167 -16.44 -4.92 -1.71
N ILE A 168 -15.74 -6.04 -1.55
CA ILE A 168 -15.17 -6.48 -0.29
C ILE A 168 -13.66 -6.66 -0.51
N GLY A 169 -12.88 -5.98 0.32
CA GLY A 169 -11.43 -6.08 0.35
C GLY A 169 -10.95 -6.50 1.73
N VAL A 170 -9.96 -7.37 1.78
CA VAL A 170 -9.18 -7.64 2.99
C VAL A 170 -7.72 -7.49 2.61
N SER A 171 -6.94 -6.79 3.41
CA SER A 171 -5.50 -6.67 3.20
C SER A 171 -4.77 -6.69 4.52
N GLY A 172 -3.51 -7.11 4.49
CA GLY A 172 -2.64 -7.07 5.64
C GLY A 172 -1.19 -6.96 5.21
N GLN A 173 -0.40 -6.31 6.04
CA GLN A 173 1.03 -6.18 5.87
C GLN A 173 1.71 -6.35 7.23
N ALA A 174 2.80 -7.10 7.26
CA ALA A 174 3.63 -7.29 8.44
C ALA A 174 5.11 -7.21 8.07
N LEU A 175 5.85 -6.43 8.83
CA LEU A 175 7.29 -6.26 8.74
C LEU A 175 7.92 -6.96 9.96
N LEU A 176 8.92 -7.80 9.71
CA LEU A 176 9.59 -8.58 10.75
C LEU A 176 11.11 -8.38 10.65
N GLY A 177 11.81 -8.39 11.77
CA GLY A 177 13.26 -8.21 11.84
C GLY A 177 13.64 -6.75 12.13
N ASP A 178 14.69 -6.26 11.48
CA ASP A 178 15.22 -4.92 11.72
C ASP A 178 14.43 -3.88 10.92
N VAL A 179 13.22 -3.58 11.40
CA VAL A 179 12.33 -2.57 10.81
C VAL A 179 12.85 -1.17 11.14
N THR A 180 13.22 -0.41 10.11
CA THR A 180 13.55 1.02 10.27
C THR A 180 12.31 1.89 10.06
N PHE A 181 12.33 3.14 10.52
CA PHE A 181 11.19 4.05 10.29
C PHE A 181 10.87 4.25 8.79
N THR A 182 11.87 4.09 7.92
CA THR A 182 11.67 4.17 6.46
C THR A 182 10.98 2.93 5.89
N ASP A 183 11.00 1.80 6.61
CA ASP A 183 10.35 0.54 6.22
C ASP A 183 8.88 0.49 6.62
N GLU A 184 8.52 1.17 7.72
CA GLU A 184 7.19 1.11 8.32
C GLU A 184 6.05 1.47 7.36
N VAL A 185 4.92 0.81 7.59
CA VAL A 185 3.70 0.94 6.81
C VAL A 185 2.91 2.13 7.32
N ARG A 186 2.40 2.93 6.39
CA ARG A 186 1.53 4.04 6.71
C ARG A 186 0.11 3.55 6.93
N VAL A 187 -0.51 3.94 8.05
CA VAL A 187 -1.88 3.50 8.39
C VAL A 187 -2.91 4.02 7.38
N SER A 188 -2.72 5.22 6.84
CA SER A 188 -3.62 5.82 5.83
C SER A 188 -3.59 5.11 4.46
N ASP A 189 -2.63 4.20 4.22
CA ASP A 189 -2.69 3.33 3.03
C ASP A 189 -3.81 2.27 3.17
N HIS A 190 -4.28 2.01 4.40
CA HIS A 190 -5.34 1.06 4.74
C HIS A 190 -6.67 1.73 5.12
N LEU A 191 -6.64 2.96 5.64
CA LEU A 191 -7.82 3.78 5.96
C LEU A 191 -7.89 4.98 5.01
N ARG A 192 -8.86 4.99 4.10
CA ARG A 192 -8.97 6.05 3.09
C ARG A 192 -9.12 7.42 3.75
N GLY A 193 -8.29 8.39 3.33
CA GLY A 193 -8.54 9.82 3.57
C GLY A 193 -8.44 10.32 5.01
N LEU A 194 -7.92 9.51 5.95
CA LEU A 194 -7.75 9.90 7.36
C LEU A 194 -6.27 9.85 7.78
N TYR A 195 -5.90 10.69 8.75
CA TYR A 195 -4.61 10.69 9.49
C TYR A 195 -3.35 10.66 8.61
N GLY A 196 -3.47 11.15 7.36
CA GLY A 196 -2.40 11.38 6.37
C GLY A 196 -1.10 10.61 6.59
N ASP A 197 -0.04 11.33 6.95
CA ASP A 197 1.29 10.81 7.26
C ASP A 197 1.60 10.90 8.78
N GLU A 198 0.59 10.65 9.62
CA GLU A 198 0.74 10.81 11.08
C GLU A 198 1.08 9.48 11.76
N LEU A 199 0.53 8.38 11.26
CA LEU A 199 0.60 7.08 11.91
C LEU A 199 1.27 6.01 11.05
N PHE A 200 2.25 5.36 11.66
CA PHE A 200 3.07 4.31 11.05
C PHE A 200 3.11 3.08 11.95
N THR A 201 3.25 1.91 11.33
CA THR A 201 3.21 0.63 12.01
C THR A 201 4.04 -0.41 11.26
N ASP A 202 4.53 -1.41 11.98
CA ASP A 202 5.18 -2.58 11.42
C ASP A 202 4.16 -3.67 11.03
N ALA A 203 2.94 -3.66 11.58
CA ALA A 203 1.92 -4.66 11.33
C ALA A 203 0.51 -4.06 11.30
N ILE A 204 -0.20 -4.27 10.19
CA ILE A 204 -1.56 -3.80 9.97
C ILE A 204 -2.40 -4.84 9.22
N GLY A 205 -3.66 -4.95 9.62
CA GLY A 205 -4.70 -5.66 8.88
C GLY A 205 -5.90 -4.73 8.68
N SER A 206 -6.54 -4.79 7.52
CA SER A 206 -7.72 -3.99 7.22
C SER A 206 -8.77 -4.73 6.41
N VAL A 207 -10.01 -4.33 6.63
CA VAL A 207 -11.19 -4.74 5.87
C VAL A 207 -11.79 -3.52 5.22
N ARG A 208 -12.13 -3.63 3.94
CA ARG A 208 -12.81 -2.63 3.13
C ARG A 208 -14.16 -3.19 2.69
N LEU A 209 -15.20 -2.41 2.87
CA LEU A 209 -16.52 -2.67 2.32
C LEU A 209 -17.02 -1.43 1.59
N GLU A 210 -17.50 -1.60 0.37
CA GLU A 210 -18.01 -0.49 -0.43
C GLU A 210 -19.18 -0.93 -1.30
N TYR A 211 -20.33 -0.30 -1.10
CA TYR A 211 -21.49 -0.48 -1.97
C TYR A 211 -21.57 0.69 -2.94
N ARG A 212 -21.61 0.39 -4.24
CA ARG A 212 -21.66 1.36 -5.34
C ARG A 212 -22.99 1.25 -6.06
N TYR A 213 -23.75 2.33 -6.00
CA TYR A 213 -25.02 2.49 -6.70
C TYR A 213 -24.81 3.23 -8.02
N SER A 214 -25.37 2.67 -9.10
CA SER A 214 -25.29 3.26 -10.43
C SER A 214 -26.28 4.42 -10.60
N LEU A 215 -25.77 5.61 -10.91
CA LEU A 215 -26.61 6.73 -11.35
C LEU A 215 -26.81 6.70 -12.86
N ILE A 216 -25.73 6.45 -13.61
CA ILE A 216 -25.73 6.39 -15.08
C ILE A 216 -24.94 5.16 -15.51
N ARG A 217 -25.59 3.99 -15.49
CA ARG A 217 -25.03 2.69 -15.90
C ARG A 217 -23.60 2.48 -15.33
N GLU A 218 -22.60 2.38 -16.19
CA GLU A 218 -21.20 2.17 -15.79
C GLU A 218 -20.38 3.47 -15.78
N LEU A 219 -20.95 4.59 -16.24
CA LEU A 219 -20.24 5.87 -16.39
C LEU A 219 -20.11 6.60 -15.06
N LEU A 220 -21.20 6.67 -14.29
CA LEU A 220 -21.27 7.44 -13.05
C LEU A 220 -21.93 6.63 -11.94
N LYS A 221 -21.21 6.44 -10.83
CA LYS A 221 -21.69 5.75 -9.63
C LYS A 221 -21.45 6.59 -8.38
N ILE A 222 -22.33 6.46 -7.40
CA ILE A 222 -22.10 6.94 -6.03
C ILE A 222 -21.88 5.74 -5.13
N SER A 223 -21.18 5.92 -4.01
CA SER A 223 -20.93 4.83 -3.08
C SER A 223 -21.08 5.25 -1.63
N ALA A 224 -21.36 4.25 -0.80
CA ALA A 224 -21.15 4.32 0.63
C ALA A 224 -20.09 3.27 0.98
N PHE A 225 -19.12 3.64 1.81
CA PHE A 225 -18.03 2.76 2.19
C PHE A 225 -17.76 2.77 3.68
N HIS A 226 -17.12 1.69 4.12
CA HIS A 226 -16.62 1.51 5.47
C HIS A 226 -15.32 0.70 5.43
N ASP A 227 -14.25 1.28 5.94
CA ASP A 227 -12.94 0.67 6.15
C ASP A 227 -12.71 0.50 7.64
N ALA A 228 -12.17 -0.63 8.04
CA ALA A 228 -11.70 -0.86 9.41
C ALA A 228 -10.29 -1.42 9.36
N ALA A 229 -9.42 -0.96 10.25
CA ALA A 229 -8.05 -1.44 10.36
C ALA A 229 -7.69 -1.71 11.82
N GLY A 230 -6.97 -2.79 12.07
CA GLY A 230 -6.31 -3.08 13.33
C GLY A 230 -4.79 -3.10 13.10
N PHE A 231 -4.04 -2.42 13.95
CA PHE A 231 -2.60 -2.27 13.77
C PHE A 231 -1.86 -2.14 15.10
N ARG A 232 -0.55 -2.31 15.06
CA ARG A 232 0.31 -2.07 16.21
C ARG A 232 0.65 -0.59 16.32
N GLY A 233 0.18 0.06 17.38
CA GLY A 233 0.62 1.40 17.78
C GLY A 233 1.95 1.33 18.52
N ILE A 234 2.88 2.21 18.15
CA ILE A 234 4.21 2.29 18.76
C ILE A 234 4.33 3.69 19.38
N ASP A 235 4.43 3.77 20.70
CA ASP A 235 4.81 5.02 21.37
C ASP A 235 6.33 5.19 21.27
N ARG A 236 6.78 6.20 20.54
CA ARG A 236 8.20 6.44 20.25
C ARG A 236 8.99 6.93 21.46
N LEU A 237 8.33 7.52 22.45
CA LEU A 237 8.98 8.03 23.65
C LEU A 237 9.21 6.92 24.69
N SER A 238 8.20 6.07 24.89
CA SER A 238 8.26 4.98 25.86
C SER A 238 8.69 3.64 25.26
N LEU A 239 8.76 3.54 23.93
CA LEU A 239 8.96 2.30 23.16
C LEU A 239 7.95 1.21 23.53
N THR A 240 6.75 1.62 23.95
CA THR A 240 5.67 0.68 24.28
C THR A 240 4.82 0.40 23.05
N GLU A 241 4.47 -0.87 22.90
CA GLU A 241 3.58 -1.32 21.84
C GLU A 241 2.17 -1.47 22.39
N SER A 242 1.18 -1.00 21.63
CA SER A 242 -0.25 -1.14 21.94
C SER A 242 -1.01 -1.61 20.70
N PHE A 243 -2.13 -2.28 20.90
CA PHE A 243 -3.02 -2.60 19.78
C PHE A 243 -4.00 -1.44 19.57
N ARG A 244 -4.08 -0.94 18.33
CA ARG A 244 -4.94 0.18 17.96
C ARG A 244 -5.91 -0.24 16.87
N ILE A 245 -7.09 0.37 16.86
CA ILE A 245 -8.13 0.14 15.86
C ILE A 245 -8.50 1.48 15.24
N GLY A 246 -8.59 1.52 13.91
CA GLY A 246 -9.10 2.66 13.17
C GLY A 246 -10.30 2.29 12.32
N ASN A 247 -11.17 3.26 12.11
CA ASN A 247 -12.37 3.11 11.31
C ASN A 247 -12.60 4.35 10.45
N ALA A 248 -12.93 4.14 9.17
CA ALA A 248 -13.17 5.21 8.21
C ALA A 248 -14.43 4.90 7.42
N PHE A 249 -15.37 5.83 7.34
CA PHE A 249 -16.59 5.66 6.57
C PHE A 249 -16.96 6.94 5.84
N GLY A 250 -17.75 6.82 4.78
CA GLY A 250 -18.11 7.98 4.01
C GLY A 250 -18.80 7.64 2.71
N VAL A 251 -18.78 8.63 1.81
CA VAL A 251 -19.41 8.54 0.49
C VAL A 251 -18.40 8.79 -0.60
N GLY A 252 -18.58 8.11 -1.74
CA GLY A 252 -17.74 8.24 -2.91
C GLY A 252 -18.52 8.63 -4.17
N LEU A 253 -17.84 9.32 -5.08
CA LEU A 253 -18.27 9.55 -6.46
C LEU A 253 -17.27 8.89 -7.40
N HIS A 254 -17.75 8.06 -8.31
CA HIS A 254 -16.93 7.34 -9.27
C HIS A 254 -17.33 7.68 -10.69
N SER A 255 -16.35 8.04 -11.51
CA SER A 255 -16.53 8.27 -12.94
C SER A 255 -15.60 7.37 -13.74
N LEU A 256 -16.13 6.78 -14.81
CA LEU A 256 -15.32 6.15 -15.84
C LEU A 256 -14.79 7.25 -16.77
N ALA A 257 -13.48 7.28 -17.00
CA ALA A 257 -12.79 8.20 -17.89
C ALA A 257 -12.04 7.39 -18.97
N PHE A 258 -12.25 7.77 -20.24
CA PHE A 258 -11.63 7.15 -21.41
C PHE A 258 -11.86 5.63 -21.52
N ASP A 259 -12.95 5.11 -20.96
CA ASP A 259 -13.29 3.68 -20.88
C ASP A 259 -12.22 2.77 -20.24
N ALA A 260 -11.11 3.33 -19.75
CA ALA A 260 -9.96 2.60 -19.25
C ALA A 260 -9.64 2.94 -17.79
N PHE A 261 -10.01 4.14 -17.33
CA PHE A 261 -9.66 4.65 -16.01
C PHE A 261 -10.91 4.92 -15.18
N ARG A 262 -10.85 4.59 -13.89
CA ARG A 262 -11.84 4.97 -12.90
C ARG A 262 -11.26 6.08 -12.03
N LEU A 263 -11.85 7.26 -12.12
CA LEU A 263 -11.62 8.36 -11.19
C LEU A 263 -12.59 8.20 -10.02
N SER A 264 -12.08 8.23 -8.78
CA SER A 264 -12.90 8.18 -7.57
C SER A 264 -12.53 9.32 -6.62
N ILE A 265 -13.56 9.97 -6.08
CA ILE A 265 -13.44 11.02 -5.07
C ILE A 265 -14.24 10.56 -3.85
N TYR A 266 -13.67 10.63 -2.66
CA TYR A 266 -14.31 10.23 -1.42
C TYR A 266 -14.31 11.38 -0.42
N GLY A 267 -15.44 11.62 0.22
CA GLY A 267 -15.52 12.38 1.46
C GLY A 267 -15.56 11.40 2.63
N VAL A 268 -14.67 11.59 3.61
CA VAL A 268 -14.42 10.61 4.66
C VAL A 268 -14.55 11.23 6.04
N LEU A 269 -15.13 10.46 6.97
CA LEU A 269 -15.09 10.68 8.39
C LEU A 269 -14.56 9.41 9.08
N GLY A 270 -13.86 9.55 10.18
CA GLY A 270 -13.50 8.39 10.97
C GLY A 270 -12.77 8.72 12.25
N PHE A 271 -12.23 7.68 12.86
CA PHE A 271 -11.55 7.77 14.14
C PHE A 271 -10.50 6.66 14.28
N ILE A 272 -9.51 6.87 15.14
CA ILE A 272 -8.56 5.87 15.61
C ILE A 272 -8.63 5.81 17.13
N SER A 273 -8.48 4.61 17.71
CA SER A 273 -8.43 4.46 19.17
C SER A 273 -7.31 5.33 19.74
N ASP A 274 -7.64 6.11 20.76
CA ASP A 274 -6.76 7.08 21.42
C ASP A 274 -6.45 8.34 20.59
N GLU A 275 -7.02 8.47 19.39
CA GLU A 275 -7.09 9.74 18.64
C GLU A 275 -8.51 10.32 18.67
N GLY A 276 -8.62 11.63 18.44
CA GLY A 276 -9.90 12.29 18.17
C GLY A 276 -10.44 11.95 16.77
N PRO A 277 -11.71 12.26 16.47
CA PRO A 277 -12.27 12.07 15.13
C PRO A 277 -11.56 12.95 14.09
N ASP A 278 -11.47 12.45 12.86
CA ASP A 278 -10.85 13.14 11.71
C ASP A 278 -11.79 13.11 10.48
N ALA A 279 -11.59 14.06 9.58
CA ALA A 279 -12.36 14.25 8.36
C ALA A 279 -11.45 14.64 7.20
N GLY A 280 -11.67 14.06 6.03
CA GLY A 280 -10.81 14.32 4.89
C GLY A 280 -11.39 13.94 3.54
N PHE A 281 -10.57 14.16 2.51
CA PHE A 281 -10.89 13.76 1.14
C PHE A 281 -9.83 12.81 0.60
N ALA A 282 -10.28 11.80 -0.16
CA ALA A 282 -9.39 10.91 -0.88
C ALA A 282 -9.69 10.94 -2.37
N PHE A 283 -8.62 10.94 -3.17
CA PHE A 283 -8.68 10.92 -4.63
C PHE A 283 -7.93 9.69 -5.14
N SER A 284 -8.54 8.93 -6.04
CA SER A 284 -7.87 7.79 -6.67
C SER A 284 -8.18 7.68 -8.16
N LEU A 285 -7.18 7.23 -8.91
CA LEU A 285 -7.27 6.93 -10.34
C LEU A 285 -6.77 5.48 -10.54
N ARG A 286 -7.65 4.58 -10.96
CA ARG A 286 -7.34 3.15 -11.16
C ARG A 286 -7.61 2.74 -12.61
N GLN A 287 -6.68 2.03 -13.24
CA GLN A 287 -6.88 1.41 -14.55
C GLN A 287 -7.74 0.14 -14.41
N LEU A 288 -8.70 -0.08 -15.33
CA LEU A 288 -9.66 -1.20 -15.29
C LEU A 288 -9.34 -2.35 -16.25
N PHE A 289 -8.59 -2.08 -17.32
CA PHE A 289 -8.26 -3.02 -18.40
C PHE A 289 -6.76 -3.10 -18.64
#